data_AF-A0A7V9A7T8-F1
#
_entry.id   AF-A0A7V9A7T8-F1
#
_cell.length_a   1.000
_cell.length_b   1.000
_cell.length_c   1.000
_cell.angle_alpha   90.00
_cell.angle_beta   90.00
_cell.angle_gamma   90.00
#
_symmetry.space_group_name_H-M   'P 1'
#
loop_
_entity.id
_entity.type
_entity.pdbx_description
1 polymer ?
#
loop_
_entity_poly.entity_id
_entity_poly.type
_entity_poly.pdbx_seq_one_letter_code
_entity_poly.pdbx_strand_id
1 'polypeptide(L)'
;MSEFKLPPLKKPKRGEAPKLNDTGLLSKRTVKQVESYLPIILTRVKAGQDMEKVVRDIGTHAGVEPDMVAKYVQAVIKAGSTQAASGGSLL
;
A
#
# COMPACT_ATOMS: atom_id res chain seq x y z
N MET A 1 -0.30 -29.52 21.92
CA MET A 1 -0.91 -28.47 21.08
C MET A 1 -0.81 -27.17 21.87
N SER A 2 0.16 -26.31 21.54
CA SER A 2 0.32 -25.03 22.22
C SER A 2 -0.47 -23.96 21.48
N GLU A 3 -1.52 -23.45 22.13
CA GLU A 3 -2.39 -22.39 21.64
C GLU A 3 -1.61 -21.06 21.65
N PHE A 4 -1.22 -20.57 20.48
CA PHE A 4 -0.48 -19.32 20.33
C PHE A 4 -1.46 -18.15 20.48
N LYS A 5 -1.61 -17.67 21.72
CA LYS A 5 -2.54 -16.58 22.05
C LYS A 5 -1.93 -15.23 21.63
N LEU A 6 -2.34 -14.72 20.48
CA LEU A 6 -1.99 -13.38 20.02
C LEU A 6 -2.43 -12.32 21.05
N PRO A 7 -1.59 -11.33 21.40
CA PRO A 7 -1.97 -10.30 22.36
C PRO A 7 -3.13 -9.47 21.78
N PRO A 8 -4.07 -9.01 22.62
CA PRO A 8 -5.24 -8.28 22.16
C PRO A 8 -4.79 -6.98 21.48
N LEU A 9 -5.22 -6.82 20.22
CA LEU A 9 -5.09 -5.55 19.49
C LEU A 9 -5.84 -4.48 20.30
N LYS A 10 -5.10 -3.49 20.82
CA LYS A 10 -5.66 -2.34 21.54
C LYS A 10 -6.81 -1.77 20.72
N LYS A 11 -8.03 -1.86 21.24
CA LYS A 11 -9.19 -1.18 20.68
C LYS A 11 -8.86 0.31 20.58
N PRO A 12 -9.08 0.98 19.43
CA PRO A 12 -8.87 2.41 19.32
C PRO A 12 -9.76 3.13 20.33
N LYS A 13 -9.16 4.03 21.10
CA LYS A 13 -9.87 4.84 22.10
C LYS A 13 -10.81 5.78 21.34
N ARG A 14 -12.11 5.65 21.61
CA ARG A 14 -13.18 6.52 21.08
C ARG A 14 -12.87 7.96 21.50
N GLY A 15 -12.38 8.79 20.58
CA GLY A 15 -12.09 10.21 20.83
C GLY A 15 -10.86 10.81 20.13
N GLU A 16 -9.97 10.03 19.54
CA GLU A 16 -8.91 10.58 18.68
C GLU A 16 -9.37 10.50 17.22
N ALA A 17 -9.89 11.62 16.70
CA ALA A 17 -9.81 11.86 15.27
C ALA A 17 -8.34 11.68 14.88
N PRO A 18 -8.00 10.87 13.85
CA PRO A 18 -6.65 10.87 13.35
C PRO A 18 -6.34 12.32 12.99
N LYS A 19 -5.38 12.92 13.71
CA LYS A 19 -4.79 14.18 13.30
C LYS A 19 -4.24 13.92 11.91
N LEU A 20 -5.00 14.35 10.91
CA LEU A 20 -4.53 14.56 9.55
C LEU A 20 -3.39 15.57 9.70
N ASN A 21 -2.18 15.05 9.88
CA ASN A 21 -0.99 15.83 9.67
C ASN A 21 -0.99 16.16 8.18
N ASP A 22 -1.18 17.44 7.95
CA ASP A 22 -1.26 18.20 6.71
C ASP A 22 0.02 18.07 5.88
N THR A 23 0.31 16.89 5.35
CA THR A 23 1.43 16.72 4.43
C THR A 23 1.10 15.59 3.49
N GLY A 24 1.01 15.89 2.18
CA GLY A 24 0.81 14.93 1.09
C GLY A 24 1.93 13.89 0.93
N LEU A 25 2.70 13.63 1.98
CA LEU A 25 3.71 12.60 2.07
C LEU A 25 3.15 11.43 2.87
N LEU A 26 2.97 10.29 2.19
CA LEU A 26 2.66 9.02 2.84
C LEU A 26 3.63 8.80 4.02
N SER A 27 3.09 8.58 5.22
CA SER A 27 3.93 8.24 6.37
C SER A 27 4.81 7.04 6.03
N LYS A 28 6.10 7.05 6.40
CA LYS A 28 7.05 5.96 6.10
C LYS A 28 6.51 4.56 6.47
N ARG A 29 5.69 4.50 7.53
CA ARG A 29 4.98 3.29 7.94
C ARG A 29 3.95 2.82 6.91
N THR A 30 3.11 3.73 6.43
CA THR A 30 2.11 3.47 5.38
C THR A 30 2.78 3.01 4.10
N VAL A 31 3.86 3.67 3.68
CA VAL A 31 4.63 3.27 2.50
C VAL A 31 5.13 1.84 2.62
N LYS A 32 5.79 1.49 3.74
CA LYS A 32 6.27 0.12 3.98
C LYS A 32 5.15 -0.92 4.01
N GLN A 33 3.97 -0.57 4.55
CA GLN A 33 2.84 -1.48 4.53
C GLN A 33 2.35 -1.72 3.10
N VAL A 34 2.16 -0.68 2.29
CA VAL A 34 1.73 -0.84 0.90
C VAL A 34 2.82 -1.53 0.05
N GLU A 35 4.10 -1.25 0.30
CA GLU A 35 5.24 -1.94 -0.33
C GLU A 35 5.18 -3.45 -0.16
N SER A 36 4.86 -3.93 1.04
CA SER A 36 4.72 -5.36 1.30
C SER A 36 3.62 -6.02 0.46
N TYR A 37 2.63 -5.26 0.01
CA TYR A 37 1.54 -5.73 -0.84
C TYR A 37 1.77 -5.46 -2.33
N LEU A 38 2.79 -4.69 -2.72
CA LEU A 38 3.09 -4.41 -4.13
C LEU A 38 3.15 -5.66 -5.02
N PRO A 39 3.83 -6.76 -4.64
CA PRO A 39 3.90 -7.94 -5.50
C PRO A 39 2.51 -8.52 -5.77
N ILE A 40 1.64 -8.51 -4.75
CA ILE A 40 0.26 -9.01 -4.85
C ILE A 40 -0.57 -8.06 -5.72
N ILE A 41 -0.45 -6.75 -5.50
CA ILE A 41 -1.15 -5.73 -6.31
C ILE A 41 -0.78 -5.89 -7.79
N LEU A 42 0.51 -5.91 -8.11
CA LEU A 42 0.99 -6.01 -9.49
C LEU A 42 0.58 -7.34 -10.13
N THR A 43 0.60 -8.44 -9.39
CA THR A 43 0.14 -9.75 -9.90
C THR A 43 -1.34 -9.72 -10.24
N ARG A 44 -2.18 -9.15 -9.37
CA ARG A 44 -3.63 -9.04 -9.59
C ARG A 44 -3.98 -8.11 -10.75
N VAL A 45 -3.30 -6.96 -10.84
CA VAL A 45 -3.47 -6.03 -11.98
C VAL A 45 -3.03 -6.68 -13.29
N LYS A 46 -1.90 -7.39 -13.30
CA LYS A 46 -1.43 -8.14 -14.49
C LYS A 46 -2.38 -9.26 -14.89
N ALA A 47 -3.08 -9.88 -13.94
CA ALA A 47 -4.13 -10.86 -14.19
C ALA A 47 -5.43 -10.24 -14.72
N GLY A 48 -5.48 -8.93 -14.97
CA GLY A 48 -6.65 -8.23 -15.52
C GLY A 48 -7.72 -7.93 -14.46
N GLN A 49 -7.39 -8.02 -13.17
CA GLN A 49 -8.33 -7.60 -12.13
C GLN A 49 -8.47 -6.08 -12.11
N ASP A 50 -9.69 -5.64 -11.80
CA ASP A 50 -10.04 -4.23 -11.65
C ASP A 50 -9.18 -3.56 -10.57
N MET A 51 -8.52 -2.46 -10.95
CA MET A 51 -7.57 -1.78 -10.07
C MET A 51 -8.27 -1.16 -8.86
N GLU A 52 -9.50 -0.65 -8.99
CA GLU A 52 -10.28 -0.12 -7.87
C GLU A 52 -10.59 -1.21 -6.83
N LYS A 53 -10.99 -2.41 -7.27
CA LYS A 53 -11.15 -3.56 -6.37
C LYS A 53 -9.85 -3.93 -5.67
N VAL A 54 -8.74 -3.99 -6.40
CA VAL A 54 -7.44 -4.36 -5.82
C VAL A 54 -6.99 -3.36 -4.76
N VAL A 55 -7.08 -2.05 -5.03
CA VAL A 55 -6.65 -1.03 -4.05
C VAL A 55 -7.57 -0.98 -2.82
N ARG A 56 -8.88 -1.22 -2.97
CA ARG A 56 -9.82 -1.30 -1.84
C ARG A 56 -9.60 -2.51 -0.96
N ASP A 57 -9.34 -3.67 -1.57
CA ASP A 57 -9.03 -4.91 -0.85
C ASP A 57 -7.74 -4.78 -0.04
N ILE A 58 -6.67 -4.29 -0.68
CA ILE A 58 -5.40 -4.06 -0.01
C ILE A 58 -5.48 -2.94 1.03
N GLY A 59 -6.19 -1.85 0.74
CA GLY A 59 -6.41 -0.79 1.73
C GLY A 59 -7.08 -1.32 3.00
N THR A 60 -8.10 -2.18 2.84
CA THR A 60 -8.79 -2.83 3.96
C THR A 60 -7.86 -3.77 4.74
N HIS A 61 -7.07 -4.59 4.05
CA HIS A 61 -6.14 -5.54 4.68
C HIS A 61 -4.96 -4.86 5.37
N ALA A 62 -4.45 -3.77 4.78
CA ALA A 62 -3.31 -3.02 5.31
C ALA A 62 -3.72 -1.98 6.38
N GLY A 63 -5.01 -1.66 6.49
CA GLY A 63 -5.51 -0.55 7.31
C GLY A 63 -5.10 0.82 6.77
N VAL A 64 -5.02 0.94 5.43
CA VAL A 64 -4.59 2.13 4.71
C VAL A 64 -5.70 2.61 3.80
N GLU A 65 -5.84 3.92 3.62
CA GLU A 65 -6.83 4.46 2.69
C GLU A 65 -6.56 4.01 1.24
N PRO A 66 -7.58 3.58 0.49
CA PRO A 66 -7.40 3.07 -0.88
C PRO A 66 -6.80 4.12 -1.83
N ASP A 67 -7.10 5.40 -1.62
CA ASP A 67 -6.51 6.52 -2.36
C ASP A 67 -4.98 6.57 -2.20
N MET A 68 -4.49 6.33 -0.98
CA MET A 68 -3.06 6.28 -0.67
C MET A 68 -2.37 5.08 -1.34
N VAL A 69 -3.03 3.92 -1.36
CA VAL A 69 -2.57 2.73 -2.08
C VAL A 69 -2.49 3.02 -3.58
N ALA A 70 -3.53 3.62 -4.16
CA ALA A 70 -3.59 3.95 -5.58
C ALA A 70 -2.48 4.93 -5.98
N LYS A 71 -2.29 6.01 -5.23
CA LYS A 71 -1.22 7.01 -5.46
C LYS A 71 0.16 6.37 -5.42
N TYR A 72 0.41 5.50 -4.44
CA TYR A 72 1.68 4.81 -4.32
C TYR A 72 1.92 3.83 -5.48
N VAL A 73 0.92 3.02 -5.83
CA VAL A 73 1.01 2.07 -6.95
C VAL A 73 1.23 2.79 -8.27
N GLN A 74 0.51 3.90 -8.52
CA GLN A 74 0.75 4.73 -9.70
C GLN A 74 2.15 5.33 -9.72
N ALA A 75 2.68 5.78 -8.57
CA ALA A 75 4.05 6.29 -8.47
C ALA A 75 5.08 5.19 -8.78
N VAL A 76 4.87 3.96 -8.28
CA VAL A 76 5.74 2.80 -8.56
C VAL A 76 5.67 2.39 -10.04
N ILE A 77 4.47 2.34 -10.62
CA ILE A 77 4.30 2.06 -12.06
C ILE A 77 4.98 3.15 -12.89
N LYS A 78 4.77 4.43 -12.56
CA LYS A 78 5.39 5.55 -13.27
C LYS A 78 6.92 5.51 -13.15
N ALA A 79 7.46 5.26 -11.96
CA ALA A 79 8.90 5.14 -11.73
C ALA A 79 9.50 3.91 -12.45
N GLY A 80 8.83 2.76 -12.41
CA GLY A 80 9.21 1.55 -13.14
C GLY A 80 9.15 1.74 -14.66
N SER A 81 8.13 2.45 -15.16
CA SER A 81 8.02 2.84 -16.57
C SER A 81 9.09 3.86 -16.97
N THR A 82 9.48 4.78 -16.09
CA THR A 82 10.63 5.67 -16.33
C THR A 82 11.93 4.87 -16.39
N GLN A 83 12.12 3.88 -15.50
CA GLN A 83 13.30 3.02 -15.53
C GLN A 83 13.34 2.10 -16.76
N ALA A 84 12.18 1.63 -17.23
CA ALA A 84 12.05 0.85 -18.46
C ALA A 84 12.17 1.70 -19.74
N ALA A 85 11.71 2.95 -19.73
CA ALA A 85 11.89 3.91 -20.81
C ALA A 85 13.31 4.53 -20.83
N SER A 86 14.03 4.47 -19.70
CA SER A 86 15.47 4.70 -19.60
C SER A 86 16.28 3.43 -19.85
N GLY A 87 15.70 2.42 -20.52
CA GLY A 87 16.44 1.27 -20.98
C GLY A 87 17.60 1.69 -21.88
N GLY A 88 18.82 1.51 -21.40
CA GLY A 88 20.01 1.47 -22.24
C GLY A 88 20.87 2.73 -22.22
N SER A 89 21.79 2.77 -21.25
CA SER A 89 23.21 3.06 -21.46
C SER A 89 23.76 3.64 -20.17
N LEU A 90 24.44 2.79 -19.41
CA LEU A 90 25.77 3.08 -18.90
C LEU A 90 26.36 1.70 -18.63
N LEU A 91 27.27 1.33 -19.53
CA LEU A 91 28.28 0.29 -19.35
C LEU A 91 28.89 0.35 -17.95
#